data_AF-A0A1B7TEE3-F1
#
_entry.id   AF-A0A1B7TEE3-F1
#
_cell.length_a   1.000
_cell.length_b   1.000
_cell.length_c   1.000
_cell.angle_alpha   90.00
_cell.angle_beta   90.00
_cell.angle_gamma   90.00
#
_symmetry.space_group_name_H-M   'P 1'
#
loop_
_entity.id
_entity.type
_entity.pdbx_description
1 polymer ?
#
loop_
_entity_poly.entity_id
_entity_poly.type
_entity_poly.pdbx_seq_one_letter_code
_entity_poly.pdbx_strand_id
1 'polypeptide(L)'
;MSNNLHAVHLSFFKYDVTPQVIYQSEHTFSIVNLKPITPHHILVIPKRHCKQLCELNSIEVTDFYNSVHLLYRFIRHLTDANGVNLAIQDGELSGQSVPHVHAHIIPRY
;
A
#
# COMPACT_ATOMS: atom_id res chain seq x y z
N MET A 1 -2.83 23.04 20.13
CA MET A 1 -1.68 22.20 20.55
C MET A 1 -1.25 21.44 19.31
N SER A 2 -0.18 21.90 18.66
CA SER A 2 0.36 21.28 17.45
C SER A 2 0.89 19.89 17.79
N ASN A 3 0.20 18.84 17.36
CA ASN A 3 0.78 17.51 17.33
C ASN A 3 1.92 17.52 16.31
N ASN A 4 3.11 17.91 16.76
CA ASN A 4 4.37 17.58 16.13
C ASN A 4 4.59 16.09 16.33
N LEU A 5 3.78 15.29 15.63
CA LEU A 5 4.17 13.93 15.27
C LEU A 5 5.41 14.13 14.41
N HIS A 6 6.57 13.74 14.91
CA HIS A 6 7.71 13.49 14.05
C HIS A 6 7.20 12.56 12.95
N ALA A 7 6.94 13.12 11.75
CA ALA A 7 6.48 12.34 10.63
C ALA A 7 7.57 11.29 10.40
N VAL A 8 7.25 10.04 10.73
CA VAL A 8 8.17 8.93 10.53
C VAL A 8 8.47 8.91 9.04
N HIS A 9 9.73 9.10 8.67
CA HIS A 9 10.14 9.07 7.28
C HIS A 9 9.81 7.69 6.71
N LEU A 10 8.94 7.65 5.70
CA LEU A 10 8.50 6.44 5.05
C LEU A 10 8.99 6.45 3.60
N SER A 11 9.71 5.40 3.24
CA SER A 11 10.22 5.21 1.88
C SER A 11 9.51 4.08 1.16
N PHE A 12 9.13 4.33 -0.08
CA PHE A 12 8.79 3.29 -1.04
C PHE A 12 10.01 3.07 -1.93
N PHE A 13 10.83 2.06 -1.57
CA PHE A 13 12.14 1.84 -2.18
C PHE A 13 13.06 3.06 -1.92
N LYS A 14 13.41 3.82 -2.96
CA LYS A 14 14.23 5.04 -2.86
C LYS A 14 13.41 6.33 -2.83
N TYR A 15 12.09 6.24 -2.91
CA TYR A 15 11.20 7.39 -2.98
C TYR A 15 10.72 7.74 -1.57
N ASP A 16 10.95 8.97 -1.11
CA ASP A 16 10.28 9.51 0.08
C ASP A 16 8.81 9.71 -0.28
N VAL A 17 7.95 8.98 0.42
CA VAL A 17 6.50 9.00 0.19
C VAL A 17 5.72 9.50 1.42
N THR A 18 6.43 10.03 2.42
CA THR A 18 5.85 10.48 3.69
C THR A 18 4.63 11.41 3.49
N PRO A 19 4.64 12.38 2.56
CA PRO A 19 3.49 13.26 2.34
C PRO A 19 2.27 12.59 1.69
N GLN A 20 2.43 11.44 1.05
CA GLN A 20 1.35 10.71 0.35
C GLN A 20 0.68 9.65 1.22
N VAL A 21 1.16 9.46 2.44
CA VAL A 21 0.67 8.42 3.36
C VAL A 21 -0.73 8.75 3.86
N ILE A 22 -1.65 7.82 3.65
CA ILE A 22 -3.06 7.91 4.06
C ILE A 22 -3.42 6.95 5.21
N TYR A 23 -2.56 5.97 5.48
CA TYR A 23 -2.75 4.98 6.53
C TYR A 23 -1.40 4.41 6.98
N GLN A 24 -1.27 4.09 8.27
CA GLN A 24 -0.14 3.38 8.84
C GLN A 24 -0.60 2.39 9.90
N SER A 25 0.03 1.22 9.93
CA SER A 25 0.00 0.25 11.02
C SER A 25 1.41 0.12 11.62
N GLU A 26 1.69 -0.94 12.38
CA GLU A 26 3.02 -1.20 12.93
C GLU A 26 4.04 -1.48 11.81
N HIS A 27 3.72 -2.36 10.86
CA HIS A 27 4.65 -2.83 9.82
C HIS A 27 4.27 -2.41 8.40
N THR A 28 3.15 -1.72 8.20
CA THR A 28 2.62 -1.38 6.87
C THR A 28 2.24 0.08 6.80
N PHE A 29 2.25 0.64 5.60
CA PHE A 29 1.66 1.94 5.30
C PHE A 29 0.93 1.87 3.95
N SER A 30 0.08 2.86 3.70
CA SER A 30 -0.60 2.99 2.41
C SER A 30 -0.49 4.41 1.89
N ILE A 31 -0.37 4.53 0.55
CA ILE A 31 -0.27 5.79 -0.17
C ILE A 31 -1.30 5.85 -1.30
N VAL A 32 -1.67 7.06 -1.71
CA VAL A 32 -2.34 7.26 -3.00
C VAL A 32 -1.36 6.99 -4.14
N ASN A 33 -1.81 6.27 -5.17
CA ASN A 33 -0.96 6.02 -6.32
C ASN A 33 -0.79 7.31 -7.14
N LEU A 34 0.45 7.68 -7.44
CA LEU A 34 0.78 8.86 -8.26
C LEU A 34 0.23 8.76 -9.69
N LYS A 35 0.16 7.54 -10.24
CA LYS A 35 -0.38 7.26 -11.58
C LYS A 35 -1.53 6.26 -11.46
N PRO A 36 -2.70 6.70 -10.97
CA PRO A 36 -3.80 5.81 -10.68
C PRO A 36 -4.43 5.27 -11.98
N ILE A 37 -4.67 3.96 -12.03
CA ILE A 37 -5.46 3.31 -13.11
C ILE A 37 -6.92 3.78 -13.09
N THR A 38 -7.49 3.93 -11.89
CA THR A 38 -8.81 4.50 -11.64
C THR A 38 -8.74 5.43 -10.44
N PRO A 39 -9.64 6.43 -10.30
CA PRO A 39 -9.72 7.25 -9.09
C PRO A 39 -9.72 6.37 -7.82
N HIS A 40 -9.06 6.83 -6.76
CA HIS A 40 -8.91 6.10 -5.49
C HIS A 40 -8.08 4.81 -5.54
N HIS A 41 -7.31 4.59 -6.60
CA HIS A 41 -6.27 3.55 -6.61
C HIS A 41 -5.20 3.87 -5.55
N ILE A 42 -5.10 3.01 -4.54
CA ILE A 42 -4.11 3.10 -3.46
C ILE A 42 -3.15 1.90 -3.48
N LEU A 43 -1.98 2.09 -2.87
CA LEU A 43 -0.97 1.05 -2.68
C LEU A 43 -0.82 0.75 -1.20
N VAL A 44 -0.68 -0.53 -0.84
CA VAL A 44 -0.36 -0.99 0.52
C VAL A 44 1.05 -1.57 0.51
N ILE A 45 1.92 -1.13 1.40
CA ILE A 45 3.38 -1.31 1.31
C ILE A 45 3.93 -1.64 2.71
N PRO A 46 4.74 -2.70 2.88
CA PRO A 46 5.44 -2.94 4.14
C PRO A 46 6.46 -1.83 4.40
N LYS A 47 6.68 -1.45 5.66
CA LYS A 47 7.67 -0.41 6.03
C LYS A 47 9.10 -0.89 5.79
N ARG A 48 9.38 -2.16 6.08
CA ARG A 48 10.68 -2.75 5.77
C ARG A 48 10.76 -3.01 4.27
N HIS A 49 11.82 -2.50 3.65
CA HIS A 49 12.09 -2.77 2.24
C HIS A 49 12.28 -4.27 2.00
N CYS A 50 11.32 -4.86 1.31
CA CYS A 50 11.34 -6.23 0.80
C CYS A 50 11.07 -6.16 -0.69
N LYS A 51 11.93 -6.73 -1.53
CA LYS A 51 11.72 -6.74 -2.98
C LYS A 51 10.56 -7.67 -3.34
N GLN A 52 10.47 -8.82 -2.69
CA GLN A 52 9.49 -9.86 -2.99
C GLN A 52 8.70 -10.30 -1.75
N LEU A 53 7.49 -10.86 -1.95
CA LEU A 53 6.62 -11.30 -0.85
C LEU A 53 7.28 -12.35 0.04
N CYS A 54 8.08 -13.24 -0.53
CA CYS A 54 8.78 -14.31 0.19
C CYS A 54 9.82 -13.80 1.20
N GLU A 55 10.20 -12.52 1.12
CA GLU A 55 11.16 -11.90 2.04
C GLU A 55 10.49 -11.36 3.31
N LEU A 56 9.15 -11.29 3.36
CA LEU A 56 8.40 -10.85 4.55
C LEU A 56 8.43 -11.93 5.64
N ASN A 57 8.56 -11.51 6.90
CA ASN A 57 8.37 -12.39 8.04
C ASN A 57 6.87 -12.56 8.38
N SER A 58 6.54 -13.52 9.24
CA SER A 58 5.13 -13.87 9.55
C SER A 58 4.32 -12.71 10.16
N ILE A 59 4.96 -11.85 10.96
CA ILE A 59 4.30 -10.69 11.59
C ILE A 59 4.00 -9.64 10.52
N GLU A 60 4.96 -9.36 9.64
CA GLU A 60 4.79 -8.44 8.52
C GLU A 60 3.74 -8.93 7.51
N VAL A 61 3.74 -10.22 7.17
CA VAL A 61 2.70 -10.82 6.31
C VAL A 61 1.32 -10.61 6.92
N THR A 62 1.17 -10.87 8.22
CA THR A 62 -0.11 -10.73 8.92
C THR A 62 -0.59 -9.28 8.91
N ASP A 63 0.28 -8.34 9.29
CA ASP A 63 -0.03 -6.91 9.32
C ASP A 63 -0.32 -6.35 7.91
N PHE A 64 0.44 -6.79 6.90
CA PHE A 64 0.26 -6.40 5.50
C PHE A 64 -1.11 -6.81 4.97
N TYR A 65 -1.50 -8.08 5.10
CA TYR A 65 -2.79 -8.55 4.60
C TYR A 65 -3.98 -8.02 5.43
N ASN A 66 -3.80 -7.81 6.75
CA ASN A 66 -4.81 -7.12 7.56
C ASN A 66 -5.02 -5.69 7.07
N SER A 67 -3.94 -4.98 6.74
CA SER A 67 -3.99 -3.63 6.17
C SER A 67 -4.67 -3.61 4.80
N VAL A 68 -4.34 -4.57 3.92
CA VAL A 68 -5.00 -4.73 2.60
C VAL A 68 -6.50 -4.95 2.78
N HIS A 69 -6.90 -5.85 3.68
CA HIS A 69 -8.31 -6.15 3.92
C HIS A 69 -9.07 -4.94 4.49
N LEU A 70 -8.48 -4.22 5.45
CA LEU A 70 -9.06 -3.00 6.01
C LEU A 70 -9.29 -1.94 4.94
N LEU A 71 -8.26 -1.66 4.13
CA LEU A 71 -8.30 -0.62 3.12
C LEU A 71 -9.18 -1.00 1.92
N TYR A 72 -9.24 -2.28 1.57
CA TYR A 72 -10.22 -2.80 0.61
C TYR A 72 -11.65 -2.48 1.04
N ARG A 73 -12.00 -2.75 2.29
CA ARG A 73 -13.33 -2.45 2.85
C ARG A 73 -13.60 -0.95 2.87
N PHE A 74 -12.60 -0.16 3.26
CA PHE A 74 -12.70 1.30 3.27
C PHE A 74 -12.95 1.86 1.87
N ILE A 75 -12.18 1.45 0.86
CA ILE A 75 -12.35 1.89 -0.53
C ILE A 75 -13.73 1.51 -1.07
N ARG A 76 -14.21 0.29 -0.81
CA ARG A 76 -15.56 -0.12 -1.20
C ARG A 76 -16.67 0.67 -0.54
N HIS A 77 -16.45 1.15 0.68
CA HIS A 77 -17.42 1.97 1.40
C HIS A 77 -17.39 3.43 0.95
N LEU A 78 -16.19 3.96 0.69
CA LEU A 78 -15.97 5.36 0.31
C LEU A 78 -16.42 5.68 -1.12
N THR A 79 -16.47 4.66 -1.99
CA THR A 79 -16.66 4.85 -3.43
C THR A 79 -17.90 4.10 -3.92
N ASP A 80 -18.52 4.58 -5.00
CA ASP A 80 -19.61 3.88 -5.71
C ASP A 80 -19.10 2.74 -6.60
N ALA A 81 -17.98 2.10 -6.23
CA ALA A 81 -17.36 1.07 -7.03
C ALA A 81 -18.14 -0.26 -6.95
N ASN A 82 -18.57 -0.78 -8.10
CA ASN A 82 -19.22 -2.08 -8.26
C ASN A 82 -18.26 -3.28 -8.07
N GLY A 83 -16.94 -3.03 -8.12
CA GLY A 83 -15.92 -4.05 -7.89
C GLY A 83 -14.57 -3.46 -7.47
N VAL A 84 -13.61 -4.32 -7.12
CA VAL A 84 -12.24 -3.91 -6.80
C VAL A 84 -11.28 -5.00 -7.29
N ASN A 85 -10.26 -4.62 -8.06
CA ASN A 85 -9.13 -5.49 -8.30
C ASN A 85 -8.11 -5.35 -7.16
N LEU A 86 -7.73 -6.49 -6.59
CA LEU A 86 -6.57 -6.63 -5.72
C LEU A 86 -5.47 -7.33 -6.51
N ALA A 87 -4.28 -6.74 -6.57
CA ALA A 87 -3.16 -7.32 -7.30
C ALA A 87 -1.84 -7.09 -6.56
N ILE A 88 -0.97 -8.10 -6.57
CA ILE A 88 0.43 -7.96 -6.19
C ILE A 88 1.24 -8.47 -7.37
N GLN A 89 2.14 -7.62 -7.87
CA GLN A 89 3.06 -7.96 -8.94
C GLN A 89 4.38 -8.33 -8.26
N ASP A 90 4.59 -9.62 -8.01
CA ASP A 90 5.77 -10.11 -7.29
C ASP A 90 6.84 -10.56 -8.31
N GLY A 91 7.89 -9.74 -8.46
CA GLY A 91 8.95 -9.94 -9.46
C GLY A 91 8.73 -9.18 -10.78
N GLU A 92 9.84 -8.92 -11.47
CA GLU A 92 9.88 -8.09 -12.69
C GLU A 92 9.00 -8.65 -13.82
N LEU A 93 9.05 -9.97 -14.04
CA LEU A 93 8.22 -10.65 -15.06
C LEU A 93 6.73 -10.63 -14.74
N SER A 94 6.36 -10.38 -13.47
CA SER A 94 4.98 -10.19 -13.03
C SER A 94 4.50 -8.74 -13.21
N GLY A 95 5.36 -7.85 -13.73
CA GLY A 95 5.07 -6.43 -13.96
C GLY A 95 5.48 -5.51 -12.82
N GLN A 96 6.29 -5.98 -11.86
CA GLN A 96 6.73 -5.17 -10.72
C GLN A 96 7.65 -4.01 -11.18
N SER A 97 7.14 -2.78 -11.13
CA SER A 97 7.88 -1.59 -11.57
C SER A 97 8.78 -0.98 -10.49
N VAL A 98 8.39 -1.10 -9.22
CA VAL A 98 9.18 -0.66 -8.06
C VAL A 98 9.60 -1.90 -7.27
N PRO A 99 10.91 -2.13 -7.02
CA PRO A 99 11.43 -3.34 -6.37
C PRO A 99 11.20 -3.31 -4.86
N HIS A 100 9.96 -3.11 -4.45
CA HIS A 100 9.46 -3.14 -3.09
C HIS A 100 8.04 -3.71 -3.15
N VAL A 101 7.70 -4.70 -2.34
CA VAL A 101 6.37 -5.29 -2.24
C VAL A 101 5.32 -4.19 -2.13
N HIS A 102 4.27 -4.29 -2.95
CA HIS A 102 3.10 -3.43 -2.83
C HIS A 102 1.86 -4.15 -3.37
N ALA A 103 0.75 -4.04 -2.63
CA ALA A 103 -0.56 -4.47 -3.11
C ALA A 103 -1.29 -3.27 -3.72
N HIS A 104 -1.83 -3.46 -4.90
CA HIS A 104 -2.75 -2.54 -5.55
C HIS A 104 -4.17 -2.80 -5.07
N ILE A 105 -4.87 -1.74 -4.67
CA ILE A 105 -6.32 -1.74 -4.45
C ILE A 105 -6.93 -0.79 -5.47
N ILE A 106 -7.60 -1.35 -6.48
CA ILE A 106 -8.06 -0.62 -7.66
C ILE A 106 -9.59 -0.73 -7.75
N PRO A 107 -10.34 0.27 -7.28
CA PRO A 107 -11.80 0.27 -7.43
C PRO A 107 -12.22 0.31 -8.90
N ARG A 108 -13.34 -0.35 -9.20
CA ARG A 108 -13.99 -0.47 -10.52
C ARG A 108 -15.42 0.01 -10.40
N TYR A 109 -15.76 1.00 -11.22
CA TYR A 109 -17.07 1.62 -11.31
C TYR A 109 -17.87 0.98 -12.44
#